data_AF-A0A4Q5ISP8-F1
#
_entry.id   AF-A0A4Q5ISP8-F1
#
_cell.length_a   1.000
_cell.length_b   1.000
_cell.length_c   1.000
_cell.angle_alpha   90.00
_cell.angle_beta   90.00
_cell.angle_gamma   90.00
#
_symmetry.space_group_name_H-M   'P 1'
#
loop_
_entity.id
_entity.type
_entity.pdbx_description
1 polymer ?
#
loop_
_entity_poly.entity_id
_entity_poly.type
_entity_poly.pdbx_seq_one_letter_code
_entity_poly.pdbx_strand_id
1 'polypeptide(L)' 'LSEGQIAEAMGISRGTVKSTASRALTALERQLGSMAVTG' A
#
# COMPACT_ATOMS: atom_id res chain seq x y z
N LEU A 1 -5.89 -1.68 -12.81
CA LEU A 1 -5.86 -3.11 -12.44
C LEU A 1 -6.76 -3.31 -11.23
N SER A 2 -7.63 -4.32 -11.24
CA SER A 2 -8.39 -4.71 -10.05
C SER A 2 -7.50 -5.46 -9.05
N GLU A 3 -7.91 -5.56 -7.78
CA GLU A 3 -7.21 -6.40 -6.78
C GLU A 3 -7.04 -7.85 -7.26
N GLY A 4 -8.02 -8.39 -7.97
CA GLY A 4 -7.96 -9.75 -8.53
C GLY A 4 -6.88 -9.88 -9.59
N GLN A 5 -6.78 -8.90 -10.49
CA GLN A 5 -5.73 -8.87 -11.52
C GLN A 5 -4.32 -8.70 -10.93
N ILE A 6 -4.19 -7.90 -9.86
CA ILE A 6 -2.92 -7.73 -9.15
C ILE A 6 -2.52 -9.04 -8.44
N ALA A 7 -3.48 -9.67 -7.76
CA ALA A 7 -3.28 -10.94 -7.07
C ALA A 7 -2.83 -12.04 -8.03
N GLU A 8 -3.48 -12.15 -9.19
CA GLU A 8 -3.14 -13.11 -10.24
C GLU A 8 -1.74 -12.85 -10.82
N ALA A 9 -1.45 -11.61 -11.23
CA ALA A 9 -0.15 -11.25 -11.81
C ALA A 9 1.02 -11.47 -10.84
N MET A 10 0.77 -11.38 -9.54
CA MET A 10 1.79 -11.48 -8.49
C MET A 10 1.85 -12.85 -7.82
N GLY A 11 0.92 -13.76 -8.12
CA GLY A 11 0.84 -15.07 -7.45
C GLY A 11 0.54 -14.99 -5.95
N ILE A 12 -0.22 -13.97 -5.51
CA ILE A 12 -0.57 -13.75 -4.10
C ILE A 12 -2.08 -13.72 -3.89
N SER A 13 -2.53 -13.81 -2.64
CA SER A 13 -3.96 -13.70 -2.33
C SER A 13 -4.46 -12.25 -2.48
N ARG A 14 -5.76 -12.08 -2.78
CA ARG A 14 -6.41 -10.75 -2.77
C ARG A 14 -6.32 -10.06 -1.40
N GLY A 15 -6.30 -10.83 -0.31
CA GLY A 15 -6.08 -10.32 1.05
C GLY A 15 -4.65 -9.77 1.26
N THR A 16 -3.66 -10.40 0.63
CA THR A 16 -2.27 -9.94 0.62
C THR A 16 -2.14 -8.60 -0.10
N VAL A 17 -2.83 -8.43 -1.24
CA VAL A 17 -2.91 -7.15 -1.96
C VAL A 17 -3.45 -6.05 -1.05
N LYS A 18 -4.61 -6.27 -0.43
CA LYS A 18 -5.24 -5.29 0.48
C LYS A 18 -4.37 -4.92 1.66
N SER A 19 -3.85 -5.92 2.37
CA SER A 19 -3.06 -5.68 3.58
C SER A 19 -1.74 -4.97 3.26
N THR A 20 -1.15 -5.24 2.09
CA THR A 20 0.06 -4.55 1.62
C THR A 20 -0.24 -3.11 1.24
N ALA A 21 -1.31 -2.87 0.49
CA ALA A 21 -1.74 -1.51 0.14
C ALA A 21 -2.03 -0.65 1.37
N SER A 22 -2.76 -1.21 2.35
CA SER A 22 -3.05 -0.53 3.62
C SER A 22 -1.77 -0.16 4.38
N ARG A 23 -0.83 -1.10 4.55
CA ARG A 23 0.45 -0.81 5.23
C ARG A 23 1.30 0.20 4.47
N ALA A 24 1.36 0.10 3.14
CA ALA A 24 2.12 1.02 2.31
C ALA A 24 1.57 2.45 2.41
N LEU A 25 0.25 2.61 2.41
CA LEU A 25 -0.39 3.91 2.59
C LEU A 25 -0.07 4.50 3.96
N THR A 26 -0.23 3.73 5.04
CA THR A 26 0.14 4.19 6.39
C THR A 26 1.62 4.58 6.51
N ALA A 27 2.52 3.83 5.86
CA ALA A 27 3.94 4.16 5.83
C ALA A 27 4.19 5.48 5.08
N LEU A 28 3.53 5.66 3.92
CA LEU A 28 3.63 6.87 3.11
C LEU A 28 3.10 8.09 3.85
N GLU A 29 1.93 7.98 4.50
CA GLU A 29 1.34 9.03 5.33
C GLU A 29 2.30 9.51 6.42
N ARG A 30 3.01 8.57 7.07
CA ARG A 30 4.02 8.91 8.09
C ARG A 30 5.21 9.65 7.49
N GLN A 31 5.69 9.23 6.31
CA GLN A 31 6.81 9.88 5.64
C GLN A 31 6.45 11.30 5.18
N LEU A 32 5.26 11.48 4.60
CA LEU A 32 4.80 12.79 4.13
C LEU A 32 4.41 13.71 5.28
N GLY A 33 3.73 13.20 6.31
CA GLY A 33 3.42 13.96 7.53
C GLY A 33 4.67 14.37 8.31
N SER A 34 5.71 13.52 8.32
CA SER A 34 7.04 13.87 8.83
C SER A 34 7.71 14.97 8.01
N MET A 35 7.59 14.95 6.68
CA MET A 35 8.12 16.01 5.82
C MET A 35 7.43 17.36 6.07
N ALA A 36 6.13 17.38 6.34
CA ALA A 36 5.37 18.61 6.56
C ALA A 36 5.74 19.39 7.84
N VAL A 37 6.35 18.74 8.84
CA VAL A 37 6.72 19.39 10.12
C VAL A 37 8.13 19.99 10.12
N THR A 38 8.89 19.80 9.04
CA THR A 38 10.31 20.25 8.95
C THR A 38 10.48 21.50 8.08
N GLY A 39 9.40 22.28 7.88
CA GLY A 39 9.38 23.53 7.12
C GLY A 39 9.41 24.76 8.01
#